data_AF-A0A1M5VL41-F1
#
_entry.id   AF-A0A1M5VL41-F1
#
_cell.length_a   1.000
_cell.length_b   1.000
_cell.length_c   1.000
_cell.angle_alpha   90.00
_cell.angle_beta   90.00
_cell.angle_gamma   90.00
#
_symmetry.space_group_name_H-M   'P 1'
#
loop_
_entity.id
_entity.type
_entity.pdbx_description
1 polymer ?
#
loop_
_entity_poly.entity_id
_entity_poly.type
_entity_poly.pdbx_seq_one_letter_code
_entity_poly.pdbx_strand_id
1 'polypeptide(L)'
;MICPVIITQAEKRNKASITHQDIDESFFNSLDEKTQEELLNKMVVINERTYFRSEADFSRAIALADKLFVKELHENNYASDYIDSNKSFHIHKALIFLGYQDPSVGYRDMLDRLYIYPNATVNLLSNASHSFFLEQPKQFEYILNSWLYQYKS
;
A
#
# COMPACT_ATOMS: atom_id res chain seq x y z
N MET A 1 -4.89 -4.59 -7.67
CA MET A 1 -3.57 -4.10 -7.23
C MET A 1 -3.77 -3.13 -6.08
N ILE A 2 -2.98 -3.29 -5.02
CA ILE A 2 -3.00 -2.44 -3.81
C ILE A 2 -1.63 -1.80 -3.75
N CYS A 3 -1.57 -0.46 -3.81
CA CYS A 3 -0.35 0.34 -3.76
C CYS A 3 0.82 -0.28 -4.57
N PRO A 4 0.69 -0.43 -5.90
CA PRO A 4 1.68 -1.11 -6.71
C PRO A 4 3.02 -0.34 -6.74
N VAL A 5 4.13 -1.07 -6.63
CA VAL A 5 5.47 -0.55 -6.90
C VAL A 5 5.63 -0.40 -8.41
N ILE A 6 5.76 0.84 -8.89
CA ILE A 6 5.95 1.13 -10.32
C ILE A 6 7.43 1.34 -10.65
N ILE A 7 8.13 2.08 -9.80
CA ILE A 7 9.57 2.27 -9.89
C ILE A 7 10.21 1.42 -8.80
N THR A 8 11.02 0.45 -9.20
CA THR A 8 11.56 -0.52 -8.25
C THR A 8 12.65 0.09 -7.36
N GLN A 9 13.43 1.04 -7.88
CA GLN A 9 14.40 1.81 -7.10
C GLN A 9 13.71 2.79 -6.14
N ALA A 10 13.82 2.54 -4.84
CA ALA A 10 13.08 3.27 -3.81
C ALA A 10 13.41 4.77 -3.75
N GLU A 11 14.63 5.15 -4.11
CA GLU A 11 15.13 6.52 -4.15
C GLU A 11 14.61 7.33 -5.35
N LYS A 12 14.11 6.66 -6.38
CA LYS A 12 13.54 7.29 -7.58
C LYS A 12 12.02 7.44 -7.53
N ARG A 13 11.36 6.88 -6.51
CA ARG A 13 9.91 6.91 -6.36
C ARG A 13 9.42 8.29 -5.98
N ASN A 14 8.28 8.69 -6.54
CA ASN A 14 7.60 9.91 -6.12
C ASN A 14 6.71 9.64 -4.89
N LYS A 15 7.38 9.56 -3.73
CA LYS A 15 6.74 9.26 -2.44
C LYS A 15 5.90 10.44 -1.94
N ALA A 16 4.80 10.13 -1.28
CA ALA A 16 4.04 11.14 -0.55
C ALA A 16 4.68 11.37 0.83
N SER A 17 4.68 12.61 1.29
CA SER A 17 4.93 12.90 2.71
C SER A 17 3.73 12.45 3.52
N ILE A 18 3.98 11.77 4.63
CA ILE A 18 2.92 11.42 5.57
C ILE A 18 2.49 12.70 6.27
N THR A 19 1.19 12.99 6.20
CA THR A 19 0.55 13.93 7.11
C THR A 19 -0.38 13.11 7.97
N HIS A 20 -0.17 13.05 9.28
CA HIS A 20 -1.07 12.31 10.16
C HIS A 20 -2.41 13.02 10.22
N GLN A 21 -3.48 12.27 9.94
CA GLN A 21 -4.84 12.83 9.87
C GLN A 21 -5.68 12.39 11.07
N ASP A 22 -5.39 11.22 11.65
CA ASP A 22 -6.20 10.62 12.71
C ASP A 22 -5.30 9.79 13.65
N ILE A 23 -4.87 10.41 14.75
CA ILE A 23 -4.11 9.74 15.82
C ILE A 23 -4.94 9.79 17.10
N ASP A 24 -5.22 8.62 17.68
CA ASP A 24 -5.69 8.52 19.06
C ASP A 24 -4.52 8.79 20.00
N GLU A 25 -4.40 10.04 20.47
CA GLU A 25 -3.29 10.47 21.32
C GLU A 25 -3.19 9.68 22.63
N SER A 26 -4.33 9.28 23.22
CA SER A 26 -4.34 8.52 24.47
C SER A 26 -3.69 7.16 24.29
N PHE A 27 -4.08 6.46 23.22
CA PHE A 27 -3.48 5.18 22.88
C PHE A 27 -2.02 5.37 22.44
N PHE A 28 -1.75 6.32 21.55
CA PHE A 28 -0.42 6.55 21.01
C PHE A 28 0.62 6.86 22.10
N ASN A 29 0.28 7.72 23.06
CA ASN A 29 1.16 8.07 24.18
C ASN A 29 1.36 6.93 25.19
N SER A 30 0.59 5.84 25.10
CA SER A 30 0.77 4.64 25.91
C SER A 30 1.84 3.69 25.37
N LEU A 31 2.24 3.86 24.10
CA LEU A 31 3.23 3.03 23.41
C LEU A 31 4.66 3.50 23.72
N ASP A 32 5.63 2.61 23.56
CA ASP A 32 7.05 2.98 23.65
C ASP A 32 7.50 3.83 22.44
N GLU A 33 8.55 4.64 22.65
CA GLU A 33 9.06 5.60 21.66
C GLU A 33 9.40 4.94 20.31
N LYS A 34 9.93 3.71 20.32
CA LYS A 34 10.28 3.01 19.09
C LYS A 34 9.03 2.62 18.31
N THR A 35 8.02 2.08 18.99
CA THR A 35 6.74 1.76 18.36
C THR A 35 6.05 3.02 17.82
N GLN A 36 6.11 4.13 18.56
CA GLN A 36 5.57 5.42 18.11
C GLN A 36 6.26 5.88 16.81
N GLU A 37 7.59 5.88 16.76
CA GLU A 37 8.36 6.25 15.57
C GLU A 37 8.02 5.35 14.37
N GLU A 38 7.93 4.03 14.58
CA GLU A 38 7.54 3.08 13.53
C GLU A 38 6.14 3.36 12.98
N LEU A 39 5.17 3.67 13.84
CA LEU A 39 3.80 4.01 13.44
C LEU A 39 3.74 5.32 12.66
N LEU A 40 4.42 6.36 13.13
CA LEU A 40 4.48 7.66 12.45
C LEU A 40 5.14 7.56 11.06
N ASN A 41 6.06 6.62 10.86
CA ASN A 41 6.70 6.41 9.56
C ASN A 41 5.88 5.56 8.58
N LYS A 42 4.82 4.88 9.02
CA LYS A 42 4.10 3.89 8.18
C LYS A 42 2.60 4.13 8.04
N MET A 43 1.96 4.81 8.99
CA MET A 43 0.50 4.92 9.07
C MET A 43 0.02 6.36 9.13
N VAL A 44 -1.17 6.56 8.58
CA VAL A 44 -1.91 7.82 8.61
C VAL A 44 -2.97 7.80 9.70
N VAL A 45 -3.60 6.63 9.92
CA VAL A 45 -4.60 6.39 10.97
C VAL A 45 -4.00 5.50 12.05
N ILE A 46 -3.75 6.08 13.21
CA ILE A 46 -3.09 5.42 14.35
C ILE A 46 -4.06 5.37 15.52
N ASN A 47 -4.58 4.17 15.79
CA ASN A 47 -5.38 3.89 16.97
C ASN A 47 -5.13 2.45 17.42
N GLU A 48 -5.70 2.09 18.57
CA GLU A 48 -5.57 0.76 19.17
C GLU A 48 -5.84 -0.36 18.16
N ARG A 49 -6.89 -0.16 17.37
CA ARG A 49 -7.38 -1.16 16.42
C ARG A 49 -6.49 -1.27 15.18
N THR A 50 -5.96 -0.18 14.62
CA THR A 50 -5.02 -0.25 13.49
C THR A 50 -3.68 -0.86 13.92
N TYR A 51 -3.20 -0.51 15.12
CA TYR A 51 -2.01 -1.09 15.72
C TYR A 51 -2.12 -2.61 15.90
N PHE A 52 -3.09 -3.09 16.69
CA PHE A 52 -3.19 -4.52 16.98
C PHE A 52 -3.45 -5.36 15.74
N ARG A 53 -4.18 -4.82 14.77
CA ARG A 53 -4.40 -5.54 13.52
C ARG A 53 -3.16 -5.62 12.66
N SER A 54 -2.34 -4.57 12.63
CA SER A 54 -1.04 -4.62 11.95
C SER A 54 -0.11 -5.65 12.59
N GLU A 55 -0.06 -5.71 13.93
CA GLU A 55 0.74 -6.70 14.64
C GLU A 55 0.24 -8.12 14.35
N ALA A 56 -1.07 -8.36 14.40
CA ALA A 56 -1.65 -9.67 14.12
C ALA A 56 -1.40 -10.13 12.67
N ASP A 57 -1.56 -9.24 11.70
CA ASP A 57 -1.49 -9.59 10.28
C ASP A 57 -0.04 -9.79 9.80
N PHE A 58 0.93 -9.05 10.35
CA PHE A 58 2.31 -9.06 9.86
C PHE A 58 3.31 -9.80 10.75
N SER A 59 3.08 -9.92 12.07
CA SER A 59 4.07 -10.55 12.99
C SER A 59 4.46 -11.96 12.54
N ARG A 60 3.48 -12.78 12.15
CA ARG A 60 3.72 -14.14 11.65
C ARG A 60 4.47 -14.14 10.33
N ALA A 61 4.13 -13.25 9.41
CA ALA A 61 4.81 -13.13 8.12
C ALA A 61 6.28 -12.74 8.30
N ILE A 62 6.55 -11.76 9.18
CA ILE A 62 7.91 -11.30 9.50
C ILE A 62 8.72 -12.41 10.19
N ALA A 63 8.11 -13.17 11.09
CA ALA A 63 8.77 -14.26 11.79
C ALA A 63 9.17 -15.42 10.86
N LEU A 64 8.37 -15.69 9.82
CA LEU A 64 8.60 -16.78 8.87
C LEU A 64 9.38 -16.35 7.62
N ALA A 65 9.65 -15.05 7.43
CA ALA A 65 10.30 -14.55 6.24
C ALA A 65 11.77 -15.03 6.14
N ASP A 66 12.17 -15.49 4.95
CA ASP A 66 13.59 -15.66 4.62
C ASP A 66 14.23 -14.29 4.44
N LYS A 67 14.84 -13.80 5.52
CA LYS A 67 15.42 -12.45 5.56
C LYS A 67 16.62 -12.31 4.62
N LEU A 68 17.36 -13.39 4.35
CA LEU A 68 18.51 -13.34 3.43
C LEU A 68 18.01 -13.19 2.00
N PHE A 69 17.04 -14.01 1.61
CA PHE A 69 16.43 -13.92 0.29
C PHE A 69 15.77 -12.56 0.05
N VAL A 70 14.98 -12.06 1.03
CA VAL A 70 14.33 -10.74 0.92
C VAL A 70 15.35 -9.62 0.77
N LYS A 71 16.47 -9.70 1.51
CA LYS A 71 17.57 -8.73 1.41
C LYS A 71 18.22 -8.75 0.04
N GLU A 72 18.57 -9.94 -0.47
CA GLU A 72 19.15 -10.12 -1.80
C GLU A 72 18.22 -9.60 -2.90
N LEU A 73 16.92 -9.88 -2.78
CA LEU A 73 15.91 -9.41 -3.73
C LEU A 73 15.80 -7.87 -3.72
N HIS A 74 15.93 -7.25 -2.54
CA HIS A 74 15.97 -5.79 -2.39
C HIS A 74 17.24 -5.18 -3.00
N GLU A 75 18.40 -5.78 -2.76
CA GLU A 75 19.69 -5.34 -3.31
C GLU A 75 19.69 -5.39 -4.85
N ASN A 76 18.95 -6.34 -5.43
CA ASN A 76 18.74 -6.46 -6.87
C ASN A 76 17.55 -5.63 -7.40
N ASN A 77 16.99 -4.73 -6.58
CA ASN A 77 15.88 -3.84 -6.92
C ASN A 77 14.64 -4.55 -7.49
N TYR A 78 14.37 -5.81 -7.16
CA TYR A 78 13.17 -6.53 -7.63
C TYR A 78 12.92 -6.42 -9.15
N ALA A 79 13.95 -6.14 -9.96
CA ALA A 79 13.76 -5.62 -11.31
C ALA A 79 13.21 -6.69 -12.25
N SER A 80 12.14 -6.37 -12.98
CA SER A 80 11.55 -7.23 -13.99
C SER A 80 10.96 -6.41 -15.12
N ASP A 81 11.41 -6.67 -16.34
CA ASP A 81 10.90 -6.01 -17.56
C ASP A 81 9.70 -6.76 -18.16
N TYR A 82 9.26 -7.86 -17.53
CA TYR A 82 8.22 -8.74 -18.05
C TYR A 82 6.86 -8.06 -18.13
N ILE A 83 6.52 -7.24 -17.13
CA ILE A 83 5.24 -6.53 -17.09
C ILE A 83 5.20 -5.45 -18.18
N ASP A 84 6.24 -4.61 -18.26
CA ASP A 84 6.29 -3.52 -19.24
C ASP A 84 6.34 -4.04 -20.71
N SER A 85 6.93 -5.21 -20.94
CA SER A 85 7.03 -5.81 -22.28
C SER A 85 5.78 -6.57 -22.73
N ASN A 86 4.88 -6.97 -21.82
CA ASN A 86 3.76 -7.83 -22.14
C ASN A 86 2.41 -7.10 -22.13
N LYS A 87 2.10 -6.49 -23.28
CA LYS A 87 0.84 -5.76 -23.54
C LYS A 87 -0.43 -6.59 -23.36
N SER A 88 -0.35 -7.92 -23.36
CA SER A 88 -1.53 -8.77 -23.16
C SER A 88 -2.03 -8.78 -21.71
N PHE A 89 -1.16 -8.50 -20.72
CA PHE A 89 -1.61 -8.39 -19.33
C PHE A 89 -2.43 -7.12 -19.10
N HIS A 90 -1.96 -6.04 -19.69
CA HIS A 90 -2.50 -4.68 -19.56
C HIS A 90 -3.95 -4.50 -20.01
N ILE A 91 -4.42 -5.30 -20.96
CA ILE A 91 -5.80 -5.20 -21.47
C ILE A 91 -6.85 -5.78 -20.51
N HIS A 92 -6.45 -6.48 -19.46
CA HIS A 92 -7.41 -7.05 -18.50
C HIS A 92 -8.00 -5.96 -17.60
N LYS A 93 -9.21 -6.21 -17.10
CA LYS A 93 -9.82 -5.37 -16.07
C LYS A 93 -8.97 -5.43 -14.80
N ALA A 94 -8.66 -4.26 -14.26
CA ALA A 94 -7.88 -4.15 -13.02
C ALA A 94 -8.57 -3.19 -12.06
N LEU A 95 -8.62 -3.55 -10.78
CA LEU A 95 -8.94 -2.62 -9.71
C LEU A 95 -7.65 -2.18 -9.04
N ILE A 96 -7.39 -0.89 -9.01
CA ILE A 96 -6.15 -0.31 -8.47
C ILE A 96 -6.51 0.60 -7.30
N PHE A 97 -5.90 0.36 -6.15
CA PHE A 97 -6.01 1.21 -4.98
C PHE A 97 -4.69 1.92 -4.71
N LEU A 98 -4.76 3.21 -4.40
CA LEU A 98 -3.63 4.07 -4.09
C LEU A 98 -3.90 4.84 -2.80
N GLY A 99 -2.93 4.87 -1.90
CA GLY A 99 -2.94 5.75 -0.73
C GLY A 99 -2.37 7.12 -1.08
N TYR A 100 -3.12 8.19 -0.84
CA TYR A 100 -2.65 9.56 -1.09
C TYR A 100 -1.42 9.92 -0.23
N GLN A 101 -1.30 9.31 0.94
CA GLN A 101 -0.23 9.54 1.92
C GLN A 101 0.65 8.29 2.08
N ASP A 102 0.76 7.48 1.03
CA ASP A 102 1.61 6.29 1.01
C ASP A 102 3.11 6.68 0.99
N PRO A 103 3.86 6.42 2.07
CA PRO A 103 5.29 6.75 2.15
C PRO A 103 6.18 5.72 1.44
N SER A 104 5.65 4.54 1.13
CA SER A 104 6.42 3.40 0.60
C SER A 104 6.59 3.51 -0.91
N VAL A 105 5.48 3.73 -1.61
CA VAL A 105 5.44 3.79 -3.08
C VAL A 105 4.83 5.07 -3.63
N GLY A 106 4.12 5.85 -2.81
CA GLY A 106 3.35 7.00 -3.28
C GLY A 106 2.19 6.60 -4.20
N TYR A 107 1.69 7.56 -4.96
CA TYR A 107 0.59 7.32 -5.92
C TYR A 107 0.88 7.86 -7.33
N ARG A 108 1.80 8.82 -7.46
CA ARG A 108 2.01 9.56 -8.70
C ARG A 108 2.57 8.69 -9.81
N ASP A 109 3.54 7.82 -9.48
CA ASP A 109 4.15 6.92 -10.46
C ASP A 109 3.12 6.00 -11.14
N MET A 110 2.09 5.54 -10.39
CA MET A 110 0.99 4.75 -10.96
C MET A 110 0.05 5.59 -11.83
N LEU A 111 -0.26 6.81 -11.41
CA LEU A 111 -1.10 7.70 -12.22
C LEU A 111 -0.43 8.06 -13.56
N ASP A 112 0.88 8.33 -13.53
CA ASP A 112 1.66 8.62 -14.74
C ASP A 112 1.71 7.43 -15.70
N ARG A 113 1.64 6.21 -15.17
CA ARG A 113 1.55 4.96 -15.95
C ARG A 113 0.12 4.44 -16.12
N LEU A 114 -0.92 5.21 -15.82
CA LEU A 114 -2.29 4.69 -15.94
C LEU A 114 -2.66 4.31 -17.39
N TYR A 115 -2.06 4.97 -18.38
CA TYR A 115 -2.31 4.71 -19.79
C TYR A 115 -1.98 3.28 -20.25
N ILE A 116 -1.09 2.56 -19.53
CA ILE A 116 -0.83 1.14 -19.82
C ILE A 116 -1.93 0.22 -19.30
N TYR A 117 -2.89 0.68 -18.50
CA TYR A 117 -4.02 -0.13 -18.04
C TYR A 117 -5.36 0.46 -18.52
N PRO A 118 -5.70 0.32 -19.82
CA PRO A 118 -6.86 1.00 -20.42
C PRO A 118 -8.21 0.60 -19.81
N ASN A 119 -8.29 -0.59 -19.19
CA ASN A 119 -9.51 -1.11 -18.56
C ASN A 119 -9.45 -1.08 -17.02
N ALA A 120 -8.54 -0.29 -16.43
CA ALA A 120 -8.43 -0.18 -14.98
C ALA A 120 -9.47 0.78 -14.37
N THR A 121 -9.97 0.40 -13.20
CA THR A 121 -10.63 1.30 -12.25
C THR A 121 -9.60 1.70 -11.19
N VAL A 122 -9.34 3.00 -11.03
CA VAL A 122 -8.37 3.52 -10.07
C VAL A 122 -9.10 4.25 -8.94
N ASN A 123 -8.70 3.96 -7.71
CA ASN A 123 -9.19 4.60 -6.49
C ASN A 123 -8.00 5.20 -5.75
N LEU A 124 -7.92 6.53 -5.72
CA LEU A 124 -6.99 7.28 -4.89
C LEU A 124 -7.71 7.68 -3.61
N LEU A 125 -7.27 7.14 -2.47
CA LEU A 125 -7.92 7.35 -1.18
C LEU A 125 -7.15 8.40 -0.37
N SER A 126 -7.85 9.40 0.14
CA SER A 126 -7.34 10.30 1.19
C SER A 126 -7.33 9.57 2.53
N ASN A 127 -6.55 10.05 3.50
CA ASN A 127 -6.43 9.43 4.82
C ASN A 127 -5.89 7.97 4.76
N ALA A 128 -5.02 7.69 3.79
CA ALA A 128 -4.62 6.33 3.42
C ALA A 128 -3.12 6.25 3.14
N SER A 129 -2.45 5.35 3.85
CA SER A 129 -1.05 4.96 3.65
C SER A 129 -0.93 3.73 2.74
N HIS A 130 0.25 3.10 2.72
CA HIS A 130 0.46 1.78 2.12
C HIS A 130 -0.40 0.69 2.77
N SER A 131 -0.80 0.90 4.03
CA SER A 131 -1.60 -0.02 4.84
C SER A 131 -3.07 0.39 4.90
N PHE A 132 -3.59 1.11 3.90
CA PHE A 132 -4.93 1.69 3.96
C PHE A 132 -6.05 0.66 4.17
N PHE A 133 -5.88 -0.61 3.79
CA PHE A 133 -6.87 -1.66 4.05
C PHE A 133 -7.01 -1.96 5.56
N LEU A 134 -5.97 -1.66 6.35
CA LEU A 134 -6.03 -1.65 7.81
C LEU A 134 -6.69 -0.37 8.31
N GLU A 135 -6.34 0.78 7.74
CA GLU A 135 -6.80 2.11 8.19
C GLU A 135 -8.28 2.37 7.85
N GLN A 136 -8.72 2.00 6.65
CA GLN A 136 -10.04 2.29 6.07
C GLN A 136 -10.71 1.01 5.50
N PRO A 137 -10.91 -0.03 6.33
CA PRO A 137 -11.43 -1.33 5.90
C PRO A 137 -12.80 -1.25 5.23
N LYS A 138 -13.71 -0.46 5.80
CA LYS A 138 -15.09 -0.33 5.28
C LYS A 138 -15.10 0.25 3.87
N GLN A 139 -14.25 1.25 3.61
CA GLN A 139 -14.14 1.86 2.29
C GLN A 139 -13.50 0.90 1.30
N PHE A 140 -12.41 0.23 1.69
CA PHE A 140 -11.76 -0.79 0.88
C PHE A 140 -12.73 -1.91 0.47
N GLU A 141 -13.42 -2.50 1.45
CA GLU A 141 -14.39 -3.58 1.26
C GLU A 141 -15.56 -3.12 0.39
N TYR A 142 -16.09 -1.91 0.61
CA TYR A 142 -17.17 -1.36 -0.20
C TYR A 142 -16.78 -1.22 -1.68
N ILE A 143 -15.62 -0.61 -1.97
CA ILE A 143 -15.14 -0.42 -3.34
C ILE A 143 -14.87 -1.79 -4.00
N LEU A 144 -14.21 -2.70 -3.28
CA LEU A 144 -13.90 -4.04 -3.78
C LEU A 144 -15.18 -4.80 -4.12
N ASN A 145 -16.15 -4.84 -3.21
CA ASN A 145 -17.41 -5.55 -3.42
C ASN A 145 -18.23 -4.93 -4.56
N SER A 146 -18.27 -3.60 -4.65
CA SER A 146 -18.93 -2.89 -5.75
C SER A 146 -18.32 -3.25 -7.11
N TRP A 147 -16.99 -3.24 -7.20
CA TRP A 147 -16.28 -3.63 -8.42
C TRP A 147 -16.52 -5.10 -8.78
N LEU A 148 -16.44 -6.00 -7.80
CA LEU A 148 -16.71 -7.43 -8.01
C LEU A 148 -18.15 -7.69 -8.48
N TYR A 149 -19.12 -6.94 -7.95
CA TYR A 149 -20.52 -7.08 -8.34
C TYR A 149 -20.75 -6.76 -9.81
N GLN A 150 -20.04 -5.77 -10.37
CA GLN A 150 -20.14 -5.41 -11.80
C GLN A 150 -19.68 -6.52 -12.76
N TYR A 151 -18.98 -7.54 -12.25
CA TYR A 151 -18.39 -8.61 -13.07
C TYR A 151 -18.83 -10.02 -12.66
N LYS A 152 -19.83 -10.12 -11.78
CA LYS A 152 -20.47 -11.40 -11.43
C LYS A 152 -21.60 -11.81 -12.38
N SER A 153 -21.89 -10.99 -13.40
CA SER A 153 -22.94 -11.22 -14.41
C SER A 153 -22.38 -11.76 -15.72
#